data_AF-A0A174W960-F1
#
_entry.id   AF-A0A174W960-F1
#
_cell.length_a   1.000
_cell.length_b   1.000
_cell.length_c   1.000
_cell.angle_alpha   90.00
_cell.angle_beta   90.00
_cell.angle_gamma   90.00
#
_symmetry.space_group_name_H-M   'P 1'
#
loop_
_entity.id
_entity.type
_entity.pdbx_description
1 polymer ?
#
loop_
_entity_poly.entity_id
_entity_poly.type
_entity_poly.pdbx_seq_one_letter_code
_entity_poly.pdbx_strand_id
1 'polypeptide(L)'
;MYLAFYLENHRMPDVSEMNDICKRLFATVQALAPKTEYEEFYKVVEKRVLGYESRILKDIKDGITIETLNTKKQRKAPEEKTAVAKQKKQQKRAKRKKEARDNLTKEEILQDDRFFFIAGYTSGGAPYGVTWEEMGLKPWEDLEENE
;
A
#
# COMPACT_ATOMS: atom_id res chain seq x y z
N MET A 1 9.71 20.09 13.45
CA MET A 1 10.58 21.16 13.97
C MET A 1 10.23 21.48 15.40
N TYR A 2 8.96 21.74 15.76
CA TYR A 2 8.52 21.88 17.16
C TYR A 2 8.88 20.70 18.07
N LEU A 3 8.59 19.46 17.65
CA LEU A 3 8.98 18.27 18.42
C LEU A 3 10.50 18.13 18.58
N ALA A 4 11.28 18.48 17.54
CA ALA A 4 12.74 18.43 17.63
C ALA A 4 13.27 19.48 18.62
N PHE A 5 12.73 20.70 18.55
CA PHE A 5 13.05 21.77 19.49
C PHE A 5 12.73 21.38 20.94
N TYR A 6 11.54 20.81 21.16
CA TYR A 6 11.13 20.37 22.50
C TYR A 6 12.03 19.28 23.05
N LEU A 7 12.40 18.29 22.24
CA LEU A 7 13.29 17.23 22.70
C LEU A 7 14.71 17.74 23.00
N GLU A 8 15.17 18.76 22.28
CA GLU A 8 16.51 19.35 22.47
C GLU A 8 16.57 20.34 23.64
N ASN A 9 15.50 21.11 23.88
CA ASN A 9 15.47 22.17 24.90
C ASN A 9 14.59 21.85 26.11
N HIS A 10 13.87 20.72 26.09
CA HIS A 10 12.89 20.30 27.10
C HIS A 10 11.82 21.35 27.43
N ARG A 11 11.52 22.25 26.48
CA ARG A 11 10.51 23.32 26.61
C ARG A 11 9.85 23.65 25.28
N MET A 12 8.71 24.32 25.34
CA MET A 12 8.07 24.90 24.15
C MET A 12 8.86 26.14 23.66
N PRO A 13 8.87 26.41 22.34
CA PRO A 13 9.50 27.60 21.79
C PRO A 13 8.80 28.89 22.25
N ASP A 14 9.56 29.96 22.45
CA ASP A 14 9.01 31.29 22.67
C ASP A 14 8.45 31.91 21.37
N VAL A 15 7.88 33.11 21.45
CA VAL A 15 7.26 33.79 20.30
C VAL A 15 8.27 34.14 19.19
N SER A 16 9.51 34.46 19.54
CA SER A 16 10.58 34.74 18.58
C SER A 16 11.06 33.46 17.90
N GLU A 17 11.33 32.42 18.68
CA GLU A 17 11.77 31.11 18.20
C GLU A 17 10.69 30.45 17.33
N MET A 18 9.41 30.63 17.70
CA MET A 18 8.27 30.21 16.90
C MET A 18 8.29 30.86 15.52
N ASN A 19 8.52 32.17 15.46
CA ASN A 19 8.62 32.90 14.19
C ASN A 19 9.78 32.39 13.32
N ASP A 20 10.94 32.09 13.92
CA ASP A 20 12.07 31.54 13.18
C ASP A 20 11.79 30.12 12.68
N ILE A 21 11.11 29.28 13.47
CA ILE A 21 10.63 27.96 13.05
C ILE A 21 9.63 28.10 11.89
N CYS A 22 8.70 29.05 11.97
CA CYS A 22 7.72 29.34 10.92
C CYS A 22 8.39 29.78 9.62
N LYS A 23 9.38 30.67 9.66
CA LYS A 23 10.14 31.10 8.48
C LYS A 23 10.88 29.93 7.82
N ARG A 24 11.54 29.07 8.61
CA ARG A 24 12.22 27.87 8.08
C ARG A 24 11.23 26.89 7.44
N LEU A 25 10.07 26.67 8.09
CA LEU A 25 9.01 25.84 7.51
C LEU A 25 8.49 26.45 6.21
N PHE A 26 8.27 27.77 6.18
CA PHE A 26 7.81 28.46 4.98
C PHE A 26 8.79 28.30 3.82
N ALA A 27 10.10 28.41 4.05
CA ALA A 27 11.11 28.16 3.01
C ALA A 27 10.97 26.74 2.40
N THR A 28 10.70 25.72 3.22
CA THR A 28 10.45 24.36 2.71
C THR A 28 9.13 24.25 1.96
N VAL A 29 8.09 24.97 2.40
CA VAL A 29 6.79 25.01 1.71
C VAL A 29 6.91 25.73 0.38
N GLN A 30 7.68 26.82 0.32
CA GLN A 30 7.87 27.60 -0.91
C GLN A 30 8.57 26.78 -2.01
N ALA A 31 9.45 25.86 -1.63
CA ALA A 31 10.04 24.89 -2.57
C ALA A 31 9.00 23.91 -3.16
N LEU A 32 7.90 23.65 -2.45
CA LEU A 32 6.80 22.77 -2.89
C LEU A 32 5.65 23.55 -3.54
N ALA A 33 5.36 24.76 -3.06
CA ALA A 33 4.24 25.61 -3.44
C ALA A 33 4.70 27.08 -3.49
N PRO A 34 5.28 27.54 -4.61
CA PRO A 34 5.86 28.88 -4.71
C PRO A 34 4.85 30.03 -4.64
N LYS A 35 3.58 29.75 -4.91
CA LYS A 35 2.48 30.75 -4.95
C LYS A 35 1.83 30.99 -3.59
N THR A 36 2.28 30.30 -2.54
CA THR A 36 1.69 30.43 -1.21
C THR A 36 2.22 31.67 -0.52
N GLU A 37 1.31 32.54 -0.08
CA GLU A 37 1.66 33.71 0.71
C GLU A 37 2.01 33.34 2.16
N TYR A 38 2.98 34.05 2.74
CA TYR A 38 3.44 33.79 4.10
C TYR A 38 2.31 33.97 5.13
N GLU A 39 1.46 34.97 4.94
CA GLU A 39 0.34 35.29 5.83
C GLU A 39 -0.69 34.16 5.90
N GLU A 40 -1.02 33.57 4.75
CA GLU A 40 -1.93 32.43 4.68
C GLU A 40 -1.33 31.19 5.34
N PHE A 41 -0.03 30.95 5.10
CA PHE A 41 0.71 29.88 5.76
C PHE A 41 0.74 30.08 7.27
N TYR A 42 1.00 31.30 7.74
CA TYR A 42 1.11 31.63 9.16
C TYR A 42 -0.20 31.36 9.89
N LYS A 43 -1.35 31.75 9.33
CA LYS A 43 -2.68 31.44 9.89
C LYS A 43 -2.93 29.94 10.06
N VAL A 44 -2.41 29.11 9.14
CA VAL A 44 -2.50 27.65 9.26
C VAL A 44 -1.61 27.14 10.39
N VAL A 45 -0.40 27.69 10.53
CA VAL A 45 0.51 27.30 11.61
C VAL A 45 -0.06 27.71 12.96
N GLU A 46 -0.55 28.94 13.11
CA GLU A 46 -1.15 29.47 14.34
C GLU A 46 -2.29 28.56 14.85
N LYS A 47 -3.22 28.17 13.96
CA LYS A 47 -4.29 27.23 14.30
C LYS A 47 -3.77 25.86 14.78
N ARG A 48 -2.63 25.42 14.25
CA ARG A 48 -2.01 24.14 14.63
C ARG A 48 -1.16 24.24 15.89
N VAL A 49 -0.66 25.43 16.23
CA VAL A 49 0.16 25.66 17.43
C VAL A 49 -0.58 25.29 18.70
N LEU A 50 -1.88 25.59 18.76
CA LEU A 50 -2.76 25.23 19.87
C LEU A 50 -2.80 23.72 20.18
N GLY A 51 -2.55 22.87 19.18
CA GLY A 51 -2.55 21.41 19.33
C GLY A 51 -1.17 20.78 19.41
N TYR A 52 -0.08 21.55 19.23
CA TYR A 52 1.26 20.98 19.18
C TYR A 52 1.71 20.44 20.54
N GLU A 53 1.36 21.11 21.63
CA GLU A 53 1.72 20.66 22.98
C GLU A 53 1.14 19.27 23.27
N SER A 54 -0.17 19.10 23.13
CA SER A 54 -0.86 17.81 23.30
C SER A 54 -0.30 16.73 22.39
N ARG A 55 0.06 17.08 21.15
CA ARG A 55 0.66 16.14 20.20
C ARG A 55 2.08 15.74 20.59
N ILE A 56 2.90 16.68 21.05
CA ILE A 56 4.27 16.43 21.51
C ILE A 56 4.25 15.52 22.74
N LEU A 57 3.36 15.79 23.70
CA LEU A 57 3.20 14.95 24.89
C LEU A 57 2.76 13.53 24.53
N LYS A 58 1.87 13.38 23.55
CA LYS A 58 1.48 12.06 23.05
C LYS A 58 2.66 11.35 22.38
N ASP A 59 3.39 12.03 21.51
CA ASP A 59 4.57 11.49 20.83
C ASP A 59 5.65 11.03 21.84
N ILE A 60 5.82 11.76 22.95
CA ILE A 60 6.72 11.38 24.06
C ILE A 60 6.20 10.14 24.79
N LYS A 61 4.89 10.07 25.08
CA LYS A 61 4.26 8.89 25.69
C LYS A 61 4.40 7.65 24.80
N ASP A 62 4.35 7.83 23.49
CA ASP A 62 4.56 6.78 22.49
C ASP A 62 6.05 6.41 22.33
N GLY A 63 6.95 7.01 23.11
CA GLY A 63 8.37 6.66 23.18
C GLY A 63 9.24 7.29 22.10
N ILE A 64 8.81 8.39 21.47
CA ILE A 64 9.62 9.07 20.45
C ILE A 64 10.84 9.75 21.10
N THR A 65 12.03 9.30 20.70
CA THR A 65 13.32 9.89 21.09
C THR A 65 13.95 10.70 19.95
N ILE A 66 14.94 11.54 20.29
CA ILE A 66 15.73 12.33 19.31
C ILE A 66 16.39 11.40 18.27
N GLU A 67 16.92 10.27 18.70
CA GLU A 67 17.54 9.26 17.84
C GLU A 67 16.54 8.66 16.83
N THR A 68 15.30 8.39 17.30
CA THR A 68 14.21 7.88 16.46
C THR A 68 13.78 8.90 15.39
N LEU A 69 13.79 10.19 15.74
CA LEU A 69 13.51 11.27 14.79
C LEU A 69 14.62 11.44 13.74
N ASN A 70 15.88 11.35 14.15
CA ASN A 70 17.03 11.49 13.24
C ASN A 70 17.16 10.30 12.29
N THR A 71 16.95 9.07 12.77
CA THR A 71 16.91 7.86 11.92
C THR A 71 15.76 7.89 10.90
N LYS A 72 14.58 8.41 11.27
CA LYS A 72 13.47 8.63 10.31
C LYS A 72 13.81 9.63 9.20
N LYS A 73 14.59 10.68 9.49
CA LYS A 73 15.09 11.59 8.45
C LYS A 73 16.03 10.88 7.47
N GLN A 74 16.84 9.95 7.96
CA GLN A 74 17.81 9.17 7.16
C GLN A 74 17.20 8.03 6.35
N ARG A 75 16.04 7.46 6.76
CA ARG A 75 15.31 6.40 6.01
C ARG A 75 14.70 6.84 4.67
N LYS A 76 15.07 8.01 4.14
CA LYS A 76 14.75 8.44 2.78
C LYS A 76 15.95 8.27 1.82
N ALA A 77 16.80 7.27 2.02
CA ALA A 77 17.67 6.82 0.93
C ALA A 77 16.79 6.23 -0.19
N PRO A 78 16.90 6.69 -1.45
CA PRO A 78 16.10 6.20 -2.57
C PRO A 78 16.29 4.70 -2.85
N GLU A 79 17.42 4.12 -2.42
CA GLU A 79 17.75 2.71 -2.61
C GLU A 79 16.80 1.75 -1.88
N GLU A 80 16.44 2.04 -0.63
CA GLU A 80 15.60 1.13 0.19
C GLU A 80 14.17 1.03 -0.38
N LYS A 81 13.64 2.12 -0.97
CA LYS A 81 12.33 2.12 -1.63
C LYS A 81 12.31 1.29 -2.91
N THR A 82 13.40 1.27 -3.66
CA THR A 82 13.48 0.49 -4.90
C THR A 82 13.58 -1.01 -4.64
N ALA A 83 14.29 -1.42 -3.58
CA ALA A 83 14.38 -2.82 -3.15
C ALA A 83 13.01 -3.36 -2.71
N VAL A 84 12.29 -2.61 -1.87
CA VAL A 84 10.93 -2.98 -1.42
C VAL A 84 9.93 -3.04 -2.59
N ALA A 85 10.03 -2.11 -3.54
CA ALA A 85 9.17 -2.12 -4.74
C ALA A 85 9.46 -3.33 -5.65
N LYS A 86 10.74 -3.69 -5.85
CA LYS A 86 11.14 -4.88 -6.61
C LYS A 86 10.64 -6.17 -5.95
N GLN A 87 10.77 -6.27 -4.63
CA GLN A 87 10.32 -7.45 -3.87
C GLN A 87 8.79 -7.62 -3.92
N LYS A 88 8.01 -6.55 -3.73
CA LYS A 88 6.54 -6.59 -3.88
C LYS A 88 6.10 -6.96 -5.30
N LYS A 89 6.80 -6.48 -6.33
CA LYS A 89 6.50 -6.82 -7.73
C LYS A 89 6.78 -8.30 -8.03
N GLN A 90 7.86 -8.86 -7.48
CA GLN A 90 8.15 -10.29 -7.60
C GLN A 90 7.10 -11.15 -6.88
N GLN A 91 6.70 -10.81 -5.67
CA GLN A 91 5.66 -11.54 -4.93
C GLN A 91 4.32 -11.55 -5.69
N LYS A 92 3.91 -10.40 -6.27
CA LYS A 92 2.67 -10.31 -7.07
C LYS A 92 2.74 -11.17 -8.34
N ARG A 93 3.91 -11.26 -8.99
CA ARG A 93 4.12 -12.14 -10.17
C ARG A 93 4.06 -13.61 -9.78
N ALA A 94 4.69 -14.00 -8.67
CA ALA A 94 4.63 -15.38 -8.18
C ALA A 94 3.21 -15.82 -7.83
N LYS A 95 2.44 -14.95 -7.16
CA LYS A 95 1.04 -15.21 -6.82
C LYS A 95 0.16 -15.40 -8.07
N ARG A 96 0.29 -14.50 -9.07
CA ARG A 96 -0.42 -14.63 -10.34
C ARG A 96 -0.07 -15.91 -11.10
N LYS A 97 1.20 -16.32 -11.09
CA LYS A 97 1.64 -17.58 -11.75
C LYS A 97 1.05 -18.80 -11.06
N LYS A 98 0.95 -18.78 -9.72
CA LYS A 98 0.31 -19.85 -8.95
C LYS A 98 -1.20 -19.89 -9.21
N GLU A 99 -1.88 -18.75 -9.17
CA GLU A 99 -3.33 -18.66 -9.46
C GLU A 99 -3.66 -19.13 -10.87
N ALA A 100 -2.85 -18.76 -11.88
CA ALA A 100 -3.05 -19.23 -13.25
C ALA A 100 -2.87 -20.75 -13.38
N ARG A 101 -1.89 -21.33 -12.69
CA ARG A 101 -1.69 -22.79 -12.67
C ARG A 101 -2.84 -23.49 -11.95
N ASP A 102 -3.25 -22.98 -10.79
CA ASP A 102 -4.35 -23.55 -10.01
C ASP A 102 -5.69 -23.44 -10.75
N ASN A 103 -5.89 -22.37 -11.55
CA ASN A 103 -7.06 -22.24 -12.42
C ASN A 103 -7.02 -23.20 -13.61
N LEU A 104 -5.87 -23.33 -14.30
CA LEU A 104 -5.69 -24.29 -15.39
C LEU A 104 -6.00 -25.71 -14.89
N THR A 105 -5.46 -26.09 -13.73
CA THR A 105 -5.73 -27.40 -13.12
C THR A 105 -7.19 -27.57 -12.70
N LYS A 106 -7.91 -26.50 -12.37
CA LYS A 106 -9.36 -26.59 -12.11
C LYS A 106 -10.17 -26.79 -13.39
N GLU A 107 -9.83 -26.10 -14.47
CA GLU A 107 -10.46 -26.29 -15.79
C GLU A 107 -10.21 -27.73 -16.28
N GLU A 108 -8.97 -28.22 -16.15
CA GLU A 108 -8.60 -29.62 -16.44
C GLU A 108 -9.33 -30.64 -15.54
N ILE A 109 -9.74 -30.27 -14.32
CA ILE A 109 -10.54 -31.16 -13.45
C ILE A 109 -12.03 -31.09 -13.79
N LEU A 110 -12.48 -30.02 -14.44
CA LEU A 110 -13.86 -29.80 -14.85
C LEU A 110 -14.15 -30.36 -16.25
N GLN A 111 -13.14 -30.81 -17.00
CA GLN A 111 -13.26 -31.45 -18.32
C GLN A 111 -12.45 -32.75 -18.35
N ASP A 112 -12.99 -33.85 -18.88
CA ASP A 112 -12.33 -35.18 -18.95
C ASP A 112 -12.71 -35.87 -20.28
N ASP A 113 -12.03 -36.95 -20.64
CA ASP A 113 -12.24 -37.72 -21.89
C ASP A 113 -13.69 -38.21 -22.03
N ARG A 114 -14.40 -38.38 -20.91
CA ARG A 114 -15.80 -38.82 -20.83
C ARG A 114 -16.81 -37.69 -20.70
N PHE A 115 -16.42 -36.57 -20.11
CA PHE A 115 -17.32 -35.46 -19.77
C PHE A 115 -16.80 -34.15 -20.35
N PHE A 116 -17.63 -33.50 -21.18
CA PHE A 116 -17.40 -32.14 -21.68
C PHE A 116 -17.37 -31.10 -20.55
N PHE A 117 -18.19 -31.30 -19.51
CA PHE A 117 -18.22 -30.45 -18.31
C PHE A 117 -18.70 -31.21 -17.07
N ILE A 118 -17.89 -31.30 -16.01
CA ILE A 118 -18.23 -31.93 -14.72
C ILE A 118 -18.93 -30.92 -13.82
N ALA A 119 -20.22 -31.12 -13.58
CA ALA A 119 -21.02 -30.27 -12.70
C ALA A 119 -20.74 -30.52 -11.21
N GLY A 120 -20.24 -31.69 -10.85
CA GLY A 120 -19.84 -32.01 -9.49
C GLY A 120 -19.42 -33.47 -9.29
N TYR A 121 -19.13 -33.81 -8.04
CA TYR A 121 -18.77 -35.15 -7.60
C TYR A 121 -19.81 -35.66 -6.60
N THR A 122 -20.25 -36.90 -6.77
CA THR A 122 -21.12 -37.58 -5.79
C THR A 122 -20.37 -37.84 -4.48
N SER A 123 -21.09 -38.19 -3.41
CA SER A 123 -20.47 -38.53 -2.11
C SER A 123 -19.49 -39.71 -2.16
N GLY A 124 -19.60 -40.57 -3.19
CA GLY A 124 -18.66 -41.66 -3.48
C GLY A 124 -17.50 -41.27 -4.40
N GLY A 125 -17.35 -39.99 -4.75
CA GLY A 125 -16.27 -39.49 -5.61
C GLY A 125 -16.48 -39.74 -7.11
N ALA A 126 -17.64 -40.24 -7.53
CA ALA A 126 -17.95 -40.40 -8.96
C ALA A 126 -18.35 -39.03 -9.57
N PRO A 127 -17.71 -38.59 -10.68
CA PRO A 127 -18.06 -37.35 -11.35
C PRO A 127 -19.41 -37.49 -12.08
N TYR A 128 -20.19 -36.41 -12.09
CA TYR A 128 -21.38 -36.28 -12.93
C TYR A 128 -21.37 -34.93 -13.64
N GLY A 129 -21.88 -34.90 -14.86
CA GLY A 129 -21.76 -33.75 -15.73
C GLY A 129 -22.32 -34.01 -17.12
N VAL A 130 -22.06 -33.08 -18.02
CA VAL A 130 -22.44 -33.15 -19.43
C VAL A 130 -21.39 -33.97 -20.18
N THR A 131 -21.83 -35.01 -20.88
CA THR A 131 -20.95 -35.86 -21.70
C THR A 131 -20.75 -35.27 -23.10
N TRP A 132 -19.68 -35.69 -23.77
CA TRP A 132 -19.44 -35.32 -25.18
C TRP A 132 -20.58 -35.81 -26.09
N GLU A 133 -21.13 -37.01 -25.83
CA GLU A 133 -22.25 -37.59 -26.57
C GLU A 133 -23.54 -36.77 -26.43
N GLU A 134 -23.85 -36.25 -25.24
CA GLU A 134 -25.02 -35.40 -25.01
C GLU A 134 -24.94 -34.05 -25.75
N MET A 135 -23.71 -33.54 -25.94
CA MET A 135 -23.47 -32.33 -26.75
C MET A 135 -23.42 -32.63 -28.26
N GLY A 136 -23.54 -33.90 -28.66
CA GLY A 136 -23.44 -34.32 -30.06
C GLY A 136 -22.05 -34.15 -30.67
N LEU A 137 -21.03 -34.03 -29.83
CA LEU A 137 -19.64 -33.78 -30.21
C LEU A 137 -18.79 -35.02 -29.95
N LYS A 138 -17.72 -35.19 -30.74
CA LYS A 138 -16.69 -36.17 -30.39
C LYS A 138 -15.81 -35.62 -29.26
N PRO A 139 -15.26 -36.49 -28.40
CA PRO A 139 -14.24 -36.06 -27.44
C PRO A 139 -13.14 -35.27 -28.16
N TRP A 140 -12.81 -34.09 -27.63
CA TRP A 140 -11.80 -33.16 -28.17
C TRP A 140 -12.18 -32.42 -29.47
N GLU A 141 -13.45 -32.45 -29.89
CA GLU A 141 -13.93 -31.62 -30.98
C GLU A 141 -14.07 -30.18 -30.45
N ASP A 142 -13.12 -29.31 -30.82
CA ASP A 142 -13.15 -27.90 -30.43
C ASP A 142 -14.44 -27.26 -30.95
N LEU A 143 -15.12 -26.51 -30.08
CA LEU A 143 -16.20 -25.63 -30.50
C LEU A 143 -15.57 -24.56 -31.42
N GLU A 144 -15.62 -24.76 -32.74
CA GLU A 144 -15.33 -23.68 -33.68
C GLU A 144 -16.22 -22.51 -33.29
N GLU A 145 -15.57 -21.44 -32.82
CA GLU A 145 -16.16 -20.20 -32.35
C GLU A 145 -16.88 -19.56 -33.54
N ASN A 146 -18.15 -19.91 -33.72
CA ASN A 146 -19.00 -19.20 -34.66
C ASN A 146 -19.41 -17.88 -34.01
N GLU A 147 -18.83 -16.82 -34.56
CA GLU A 147 -18.97 -15.38 -34.25
C GLU A 147 -20.41 -14.92 -33.91
#